data_AF-B0C136-F1
#
_entry.id   AF-B0C136-F1
#
_cell.length_a   1.000
_cell.length_b   1.000
_cell.length_c   1.000
_cell.angle_alpha   90.00
_cell.angle_beta   90.00
_cell.angle_gamma   90.00
#
_symmetry.space_group_name_H-M   'P 1'
#
loop_
_entity.id
_entity.type
_entity.pdbx_description
1 polymer ?
#
loop_
_entity_poly.entity_id
_entity_poly.type
_entity_poly.pdbx_seq_one_letter_code
_entity_poly.pdbx_strand_id
1 'polypeptide(L)' 'MIQLTISDMACSACVERIEAAIVALDSQAIIETYLDQKQVQVTSQRSEADICEAILAAGYTPT' A
#
# COMPACT_ATOMS: atom_id res chain seq x y z
N MET A 1 -9.41 -0.03 -8.91
CA MET A 1 -9.27 0.49 -7.55
C MET A 1 -9.18 -0.70 -6.62
N ILE A 2 -8.16 -0.72 -5.77
CA ILE A 2 -7.80 -1.80 -4.84
C ILE A 2 -7.85 -1.22 -3.43
N GLN A 3 -8.40 -1.95 -2.47
CA GLN A 3 -8.48 -1.53 -1.07
C GLN A 3 -7.91 -2.63 -0.19
N LEU A 4 -6.90 -2.29 0.63
CA LEU A 4 -6.18 -3.24 1.47
C LEU A 4 -6.17 -2.75 2.92
N THR A 5 -6.28 -3.69 3.84
CA THR A 5 -6.05 -3.46 5.28
C THR A 5 -4.62 -3.88 5.64
N ILE A 6 -3.87 -2.99 6.28
CA ILE A 6 -2.47 -3.19 6.67
C ILE A 6 -2.37 -3.13 8.20
N SER A 7 -2.63 -4.25 8.88
CA SER A 7 -2.80 -4.29 10.34
C SER A 7 -1.56 -3.85 11.15
N ASP A 8 -0.38 -3.95 10.54
CA ASP A 8 0.94 -3.58 11.08
C ASP A 8 1.36 -2.13 10.74
N MET A 9 0.54 -1.37 10.02
CA MET A 9 0.73 0.06 9.80
C MET A 9 0.37 0.85 11.08
N ALA A 10 1.37 1.46 11.73
CA ALA A 10 1.21 2.08 13.06
C ALA A 10 1.71 3.53 13.18
N CYS A 11 2.41 4.06 12.18
CA CYS A 11 2.92 5.44 12.19
C CYS A 11 3.06 6.00 10.77
N SER A 12 3.33 7.30 10.66
CA SER A 12 3.57 7.99 9.38
C SER A 12 4.74 7.38 8.60
N ALA A 13 5.81 6.96 9.29
CA ALA A 13 6.93 6.30 8.63
C ALA A 13 6.59 4.91 8.06
N CYS A 14 5.52 4.26 8.53
CA CYS A 14 4.99 3.05 7.87
C CYS A 14 4.24 3.41 6.60
N VAL A 15 3.41 4.46 6.65
CA VAL A 15 2.69 5.00 5.49
C VAL A 15 3.67 5.32 4.35
N GLU A 16 4.71 6.10 4.63
CA GLU A 16 5.72 6.49 3.64
C GLU A 16 6.42 5.28 2.98
N ARG A 17 6.70 4.22 3.74
CA ARG A 17 7.31 2.99 3.19
C ARG A 17 6.36 2.23 2.27
N ILE A 18 5.09 2.12 2.66
CA ILE A 18 4.07 1.45 1.86
C ILE A 18 3.84 2.22 0.56
N GLU A 19 3.71 3.54 0.63
CA GLU A 19 3.56 4.41 -0.54
C GLU A 19 4.77 4.30 -1.48
N ALA A 20 5.99 4.36 -0.94
CA ALA A 20 7.21 4.21 -1.73
C ALA A 20 7.30 2.85 -2.44
N ALA A 21 6.87 1.77 -1.79
CA ALA A 21 6.84 0.44 -2.40
C ALA A 21 5.86 0.36 -3.58
N ILE A 22 4.67 0.95 -3.42
CA ILE A 22 3.66 0.99 -4.49
C ILE A 22 4.14 1.88 -5.65
N VAL A 23 4.69 3.05 -5.37
CA VAL A 23 5.21 3.98 -6.39
C VAL A 23 6.39 3.38 -7.16
N ALA A 24 7.25 2.59 -6.50
CA ALA A 24 8.35 1.89 -7.16
C ALA A 24 7.86 0.86 -8.19
N LEU A 25 6.70 0.24 -7.95
CA LEU A 25 6.06 -0.71 -8.87
C LEU A 25 5.25 0.01 -9.97
N ASP A 26 4.54 1.07 -9.61
CA ASP A 26 3.74 1.91 -10.50
C ASP A 26 3.85 3.39 -10.12
N SER A 27 4.72 4.11 -10.82
CA SER A 27 4.95 5.55 -10.63
C SER A 27 3.73 6.45 -10.92
N GLN A 28 2.67 5.91 -11.52
CA GLN A 28 1.42 6.62 -11.81
C GLN A 28 0.28 6.23 -10.86
N ALA A 29 0.55 5.38 -9.87
CA ALA A 29 -0.46 4.98 -8.89
C ALA A 29 -0.94 6.19 -8.08
N ILE A 30 -2.25 6.27 -7.88
CA ILE A 30 -2.87 7.19 -6.94
C ILE A 30 -3.11 6.42 -5.64
N ILE A 31 -2.56 6.92 -4.54
CA ILE A 31 -2.55 6.23 -3.25
C ILE A 31 -3.21 7.13 -2.20
N GLU A 32 -4.15 6.57 -1.45
CA GLU A 32 -4.78 7.22 -0.30
C GLU A 32 -4.60 6.32 0.92
N THR A 33 -4.07 6.88 2.00
CA THR A 33 -3.74 6.14 3.23
C THR A 33 -4.53 6.68 4.41
N TYR A 34 -5.09 5.75 5.19
CA TYR A 34 -5.91 6.05 6.37
C TYR A 34 -5.33 5.32 7.56
N LEU A 35 -4.43 5.99 8.29
CA LEU A 35 -3.70 5.38 9.41
C LEU A 35 -4.63 4.87 10.52
N ASP A 36 -5.64 5.64 10.89
CA ASP A 36 -6.61 5.27 11.94
C ASP A 36 -7.42 4.02 11.58
N GLN A 37 -7.67 3.81 10.29
CA GLN A 37 -8.40 2.66 9.76
C GLN A 37 -7.47 1.52 9.33
N LYS A 38 -6.15 1.75 9.38
CA LYS A 38 -5.13 0.86 8.84
C LYS A 38 -5.39 0.47 7.39
N GLN A 39 -5.87 1.41 6.58
CA GLN A 39 -6.33 1.14 5.22
C GLN A 39 -5.49 1.88 4.19
N VAL A 40 -5.25 1.22 3.06
CA VAL A 40 -4.60 1.79 1.88
C VAL A 40 -5.51 1.56 0.68
N GLN A 41 -5.83 2.62 -0.04
CA GLN A 41 -6.57 2.58 -1.30
C GLN A 41 -5.61 2.92 -2.44
N VAL A 42 -5.61 2.10 -3.49
CA VAL A 42 -4.71 2.24 -4.62
C VAL A 42 -5.51 2.22 -5.92
N THR A 43 -5.33 3.24 -6.73
CA THR A 43 -5.74 3.24 -8.13
C THR A 43 -4.50 3.09 -9.01
N SER A 44 -4.38 1.94 -9.67
CA SER A 44 -3.24 1.55 -10.48
C SER A 44 -3.69 0.71 -11.66
N GLN A 45 -2.86 0.63 -12.71
CA GLN A 45 -3.04 -0.32 -13.81
C GLN A 45 -2.48 -1.73 -13.49
N ARG A 46 -1.78 -1.88 -12.36
CA ARG A 46 -1.28 -3.16 -11.87
C ARG A 46 -2.39 -3.99 -11.24
N SER A 47 -2.17 -5.30 -11.18
CA SER A 47 -3.11 -6.20 -10.51
C SER A 47 -3.06 -6.02 -8.99
N GLU A 48 -4.14 -6.38 -8.30
CA GLU A 48 -4.15 -6.42 -6.84
C GLU A 48 -3.04 -7.31 -6.27
N ALA A 49 -2.77 -8.45 -6.91
CA ALA A 49 -1.70 -9.35 -6.52
C ALA A 49 -0.31 -8.68 -6.57
N ASP A 50 -0.01 -7.93 -7.64
CA ASP A 50 1.27 -7.20 -7.76
C ASP A 50 1.40 -6.15 -6.64
N ILE A 51 0.32 -5.43 -6.34
CA ILE A 51 0.30 -4.43 -5.25
C ILE A 51 0.53 -5.12 -3.90
N CYS A 52 -0.15 -6.24 -3.63
CA CYS A 52 0.03 -7.01 -2.41
C CYS A 52 1.47 -7.52 -2.26
N GLU A 53 2.07 -8.04 -3.33
CA GLU A 53 3.46 -8.50 -3.31
C GLU A 53 4.45 -7.35 -3.03
N ALA A 54 4.23 -6.16 -3.62
CA ALA A 54 5.08 -5.00 -3.34
C ALA A 54 5.01 -4.57 -1.87
N ILE A 55 3.81 -4.58 -1.28
CA ILE A 55 3.59 -4.24 0.13
C ILE A 55 4.21 -5.31 1.05
N LEU A 56 4.06 -6.60 0.71
CA LEU A 56 4.70 -7.72 1.41
C LEU A 56 6.23 -7.61 1.38
N ALA A 57 6.81 -7.27 0.22
CA ALA A 57 8.24 -7.06 0.08
C ALA A 57 8.77 -5.86 0.89
N ALA A 58 7.91 -4.87 1.17
CA ALA A 58 8.20 -3.76 2.07
C ALA A 58 8.08 -4.13 3.57
N GLY A 59 7.66 -5.36 3.88
CA GLY A 59 7.57 -5.89 5.24
C GLY A 59 6.21 -5.68 5.92
N TYR A 60 5.15 -5.43 5.14
CA TYR A 60 3.79 -5.20 5.64
C TYR A 60 2.84 -6.26 5.11
N THR A 61 1.81 -6.61 5.89
CA THR A 61 0.87 -7.68 5.52
C THR A 61 -0.47 -7.10 5.04
N PRO A 62 -0.74 -7.04 3.72
CA PRO A 62 -2.02 -6.63 3.19
C PRO A 62 -3.07 -7.76 3.25
N THR A 63 -4.30 -7.41 3.63
CA THR A 63 -5.47 -8.29 3.63
C THR A 63 -6.71 -7.60 3.10
#